data_AF-R6YEX7-F1
#
_entry.id   AF-R6YEX7-F1
#
_cell.length_a   1.000
_cell.length_b   1.000
_cell.length_c   1.000
_cell.angle_alpha   90.00
_cell.angle_beta   90.00
_cell.angle_gamma   90.00
#
_symmetry.space_group_name_H-M   'P 1'
#
loop_
_entity.id
_entity.type
_entity.pdbx_description
1 polymer ?
#
loop_
_entity_poly.entity_id
_entity_poly.type
_entity_poly.pdbx_seq_one_letter_code
_entity_poly.pdbx_strand_id
1 'polypeptide(L)'
;MWSIGNEVLEQWSDAQADTLSLEEANLILNFGHSADMLAKEGEESVNSLLTRKLAGFVKALDSTRPVTAGCNEPNPANHLFRSGALDIIGYNYHNANIPAVPENFPGKPFIITESNSALMTRGYYRMPSDSMFIWPERWDKPFYDSTYACSSYDNCHTPWGSTHEETLKLIKKNDFISGQYVWTGFDYIGEPTPYGWPARSSYFGIVDLAGFPKDVYYLYQSEWTDRQVLHLFPHWNWTPGQEVDMWCYYNLADEVELFVNGKSQGIRRKNDDCLHAAWRVNYEPGSVKVVARKQGKVVAEKEIQTAGAPEKIRLTPDRRTLEADGKDLSFVTVEVLDDKGNLCPDADNLVRFEVEGNLTIAGVDNGSPTSMERFKDNKRKAFHGKCLVVLQNDGTSGTARLKAISEGLEEAVVEIVSE
;
A
#
# COMPACT_ATOMS: atom_id res chain seq x y z
N MET A 1 -1.32 20.70 -13.05
CA MET A 1 -1.57 21.28 -11.72
C MET A 1 -0.22 21.49 -11.06
N TRP A 2 -0.06 22.55 -10.28
CA TRP A 2 1.10 22.79 -9.42
C TRP A 2 0.64 22.77 -7.95
N SER A 3 1.36 22.06 -7.09
CA SER A 3 1.18 22.19 -5.65
C SER A 3 2.17 23.21 -5.10
N ILE A 4 1.69 24.14 -4.26
CA ILE A 4 2.56 25.07 -3.51
C ILE A 4 2.98 24.51 -2.14
N GLY A 5 2.61 23.26 -1.83
CA GLY A 5 3.06 22.53 -0.66
C GLY A 5 1.99 21.60 -0.08
N ASN A 6 2.42 20.75 0.85
CA ASN A 6 1.56 19.99 1.74
C ASN A 6 1.57 20.68 3.11
N GLU A 7 0.41 20.92 3.70
CA GLU A 7 0.30 21.38 5.08
C GLU A 7 1.09 22.68 5.34
N VAL A 8 1.06 23.61 4.38
CA VAL A 8 1.87 24.85 4.41
C VAL A 8 1.57 25.70 5.65
N LEU A 9 0.38 25.57 6.22
CA LEU A 9 0.03 26.21 7.49
C LEU A 9 0.79 25.61 8.68
N GLU A 10 1.01 24.29 8.65
CA GLU A 10 1.62 23.50 9.71
C GLU A 10 3.16 23.60 9.65
N GLN A 11 3.74 23.63 8.44
CA GLN A 11 5.19 23.58 8.24
C GLN A 11 5.94 24.91 8.46
N TRP A 12 5.24 26.05 8.56
CA TRP A 12 5.87 27.38 8.56
C TRP A 12 5.49 28.23 9.78
N SER A 13 5.31 27.59 10.93
CA SER A 13 4.88 28.26 12.17
C SER A 13 5.97 29.06 12.89
N ASP A 14 7.27 28.87 12.60
CA ASP A 14 8.35 29.78 13.02
C ASP A 14 9.63 29.64 12.16
N ALA A 15 10.37 30.73 11.96
CA ALA A 15 11.65 30.77 11.24
C ALA A 15 12.84 30.27 12.09
N GLN A 16 12.63 29.91 13.36
CA GLN A 16 13.62 29.25 14.25
C GLN A 16 13.45 27.72 14.35
N ALA A 17 12.76 27.10 13.39
CA ALA A 17 12.45 25.67 13.38
C ALA A 17 13.63 24.74 13.02
N ASP A 18 14.88 25.24 12.97
CA ASP A 18 16.08 24.46 12.65
C ASP A 18 16.62 23.63 13.83
N THR A 19 15.98 23.69 15.01
CA THR A 19 16.38 22.93 16.21
C THR A 19 15.26 22.12 16.87
N LEU A 20 14.21 21.74 16.14
CA LEU A 20 13.11 20.93 16.69
C LEU A 20 13.58 19.50 17.05
N SER A 21 13.14 19.00 18.20
CA SER A 21 13.18 17.57 18.50
C SER A 21 12.18 16.79 17.62
N LEU A 22 12.38 15.47 17.49
CA LEU A 22 11.44 14.58 16.79
C LEU A 22 10.01 14.67 17.34
N GLU A 23 9.88 14.85 18.66
CA GLU A 23 8.59 14.99 19.34
C GLU A 23 7.92 16.33 18.99
N GLU A 24 8.67 17.42 18.97
CA GLU A 24 8.16 18.75 18.58
C GLU A 24 7.81 18.82 17.09
N ALA A 25 8.60 18.21 16.21
CA ALA A 25 8.28 18.09 14.79
C ALA A 25 6.98 17.29 14.57
N ASN A 26 6.81 16.16 15.27
CA ASN A 26 5.57 15.38 15.21
C ASN A 26 4.37 16.15 15.78
N LEU A 27 4.58 16.95 16.83
CA LEU A 27 3.55 17.82 17.40
C LEU A 27 3.05 18.86 16.40
N ILE A 28 3.96 19.50 15.65
CA ILE A 28 3.61 20.54 14.67
C ILE A 28 2.86 19.94 13.47
N LEU A 29 3.33 18.80 12.96
CA LEU A 29 2.77 18.16 11.75
C LEU A 29 1.44 17.44 12.00
N ASN A 30 1.13 17.05 13.24
CA ASN A 30 -0.04 16.20 13.54
C ASN A 30 -1.09 16.87 14.44
N PHE A 31 -0.92 18.14 14.83
CA PHE A 31 -1.93 18.85 15.61
C PHE A 31 -3.06 19.38 14.72
N GLY A 32 -4.28 18.95 15.00
CA GLY A 32 -5.47 19.73 14.66
C GLY A 32 -5.41 21.06 15.40
N HIS A 33 -5.53 22.16 14.67
CA HIS A 33 -5.37 23.49 15.24
C HIS A 33 -6.62 23.90 16.04
N SER A 34 -6.42 24.56 17.18
CA SER A 34 -7.54 25.14 17.92
C SER A 34 -8.26 26.17 17.06
N ALA A 35 -9.56 26.37 17.29
CA ALA A 35 -10.35 27.36 16.54
C ALA A 35 -9.74 28.78 16.57
N ASP A 36 -8.92 29.09 17.59
CA ASP A 36 -8.22 30.35 17.75
C ASP A 36 -7.10 30.57 16.70
N MET A 37 -6.63 29.51 16.05
CA MET A 37 -5.58 29.54 15.01
C MET A 37 -6.17 29.76 13.61
N LEU A 38 -7.49 29.69 13.43
CA LEU A 38 -8.18 29.92 12.16
C LEU A 38 -8.18 31.41 11.78
N ALA A 39 -8.39 31.71 10.50
CA ALA A 39 -8.52 33.09 10.04
C ALA A 39 -9.74 33.76 10.64
N LYS A 40 -9.53 34.91 11.30
CA LYS A 40 -10.61 35.80 11.73
C LYS A 40 -11.11 36.61 10.55
N GLU A 41 -12.41 36.89 10.55
CA GLU A 41 -13.05 37.66 9.48
C GLU A 41 -12.42 39.07 9.37
N GLY A 42 -11.87 39.39 8.19
CA GLY A 42 -11.21 40.67 7.92
C GLY A 42 -9.71 40.73 8.21
N GLU A 43 -9.08 39.67 8.74
CA GLU A 43 -7.63 39.62 8.96
C GLU A 43 -6.91 38.85 7.83
N GLU A 44 -5.86 39.46 7.26
CA GLU A 44 -4.96 38.78 6.31
C GLU A 44 -3.74 38.23 7.06
N SER A 45 -3.73 36.92 7.31
CA SER A 45 -2.64 36.27 8.05
C SER A 45 -1.35 36.17 7.23
N VAL A 46 -0.21 36.02 7.90
CA VAL A 46 1.10 35.76 7.27
C VAL A 46 1.01 34.53 6.34
N ASN A 47 0.28 33.49 6.75
CA ASN A 47 0.07 32.29 5.93
C ASN A 47 -0.75 32.58 4.67
N SER A 48 -1.75 33.46 4.74
CA SER A 48 -2.51 33.91 3.56
C SER A 48 -1.61 34.67 2.58
N LEU A 49 -0.76 35.57 3.09
CA LEU A 49 0.21 36.33 2.29
C LEU A 49 1.25 35.42 1.64
N LEU A 50 1.78 34.45 2.40
CA LEU A 50 2.74 33.46 1.89
C LEU A 50 2.11 32.61 0.79
N THR A 51 0.88 32.12 1.00
CA THR A 51 0.13 31.35 0.00
C THR A 51 -0.02 32.14 -1.31
N ARG A 52 -0.42 33.42 -1.23
CA ARG A 52 -0.50 34.31 -2.41
C ARG A 52 0.84 34.50 -3.09
N LYS A 53 1.91 34.68 -2.31
CA LYS A 53 3.26 34.87 -2.84
C LYS A 53 3.77 33.63 -3.59
N LEU A 54 3.60 32.44 -3.00
CA LEU A 54 3.97 31.16 -3.62
C LEU A 54 3.17 30.90 -4.89
N ALA A 55 1.84 31.06 -4.84
CA ALA A 55 0.98 30.93 -6.02
C ALA A 55 1.35 31.96 -7.11
N GLY A 56 1.70 33.18 -6.71
CA GLY A 56 2.18 34.23 -7.61
C GLY A 56 3.48 33.85 -8.32
N PHE A 57 4.46 33.28 -7.61
CA PHE A 57 5.69 32.78 -8.23
C PHE A 57 5.41 31.67 -9.24
N VAL A 58 4.57 30.70 -8.89
CA VAL A 58 4.16 29.63 -9.80
C VAL A 58 3.50 30.22 -11.05
N LYS A 59 2.51 31.11 -10.89
CA LYS A 59 1.75 31.70 -12.01
C LYS A 59 2.61 32.63 -12.89
N ALA A 60 3.66 33.25 -12.34
CA ALA A 60 4.60 34.06 -13.11
C ALA A 60 5.49 33.19 -14.04
N LEU A 61 5.75 31.94 -13.66
CA LEU A 61 6.54 30.98 -14.46
C LEU A 61 5.66 30.15 -15.39
N ASP A 62 4.47 29.73 -14.92
CA ASP A 62 3.52 28.93 -15.67
C ASP A 62 2.08 29.22 -15.20
N SER A 63 1.37 30.03 -15.98
CA SER A 63 -0.04 30.33 -15.76
C SER A 63 -0.99 29.33 -16.43
N THR A 64 -0.49 28.29 -17.12
CA THR A 64 -1.31 27.35 -17.87
C THR A 64 -1.85 26.19 -17.02
N ARG A 65 -1.33 26.03 -15.79
CA ARG A 65 -1.70 24.96 -14.87
C ARG A 65 -2.34 25.53 -13.59
N PRO A 66 -3.40 24.92 -13.07
CA PRO A 66 -4.04 25.37 -11.83
C PRO A 66 -3.15 25.10 -10.61
N VAL A 67 -3.23 25.97 -9.61
CA VAL A 67 -2.52 25.88 -8.34
C VAL A 67 -3.39 25.21 -7.26
N THR A 68 -2.82 24.28 -6.51
CA THR A 68 -3.43 23.61 -5.34
C THR A 68 -2.46 23.61 -4.16
N ALA A 69 -2.93 23.14 -3.01
CA ALA A 69 -2.11 22.71 -1.87
C ALA A 69 -2.77 21.47 -1.24
N GLY A 70 -2.01 20.65 -0.53
CA GLY A 70 -2.57 19.62 0.36
C GLY A 70 -2.90 20.26 1.70
N CYS A 71 -4.16 20.28 2.10
CA CYS A 71 -4.58 20.87 3.36
C CYS A 71 -5.17 19.79 4.26
N ASN A 72 -4.52 19.52 5.39
CA ASN A 72 -5.08 18.64 6.40
C ASN A 72 -6.26 19.35 7.10
N GLU A 73 -6.10 20.57 7.61
CA GLU A 73 -7.22 21.35 8.18
C GLU A 73 -8.30 21.71 7.12
N PRO A 74 -9.50 21.05 7.10
CA PRO A 74 -10.49 21.21 6.03
C PRO A 74 -11.45 22.38 6.27
N ASN A 75 -11.32 23.12 7.39
CA ASN A 75 -12.23 24.22 7.68
C ASN A 75 -12.12 25.36 6.64
N PRO A 76 -13.24 25.92 6.13
CA PRO A 76 -13.20 27.05 5.18
C PRO A 76 -12.52 28.32 5.71
N ALA A 77 -12.34 28.44 7.03
CA ALA A 77 -11.55 29.49 7.66
C ALA A 77 -10.03 29.22 7.66
N ASN A 78 -9.57 28.12 7.09
CA ASN A 78 -8.14 27.87 6.85
C ASN A 78 -7.53 29.02 6.03
N HIS A 79 -6.37 29.51 6.46
CA HIS A 79 -5.66 30.64 5.85
C HIS A 79 -5.34 30.42 4.37
N LEU A 80 -5.00 29.20 3.95
CA LEU A 80 -4.73 28.89 2.54
C LEU A 80 -5.98 29.07 1.69
N PHE A 81 -7.14 28.61 2.16
CA PHE A 81 -8.40 28.81 1.44
C PHE A 81 -8.82 30.27 1.43
N ARG A 82 -8.74 30.95 2.58
CA ARG A 82 -9.05 32.39 2.73
C ARG A 82 -8.11 33.29 1.92
N SER A 83 -6.90 32.83 1.62
CA SER A 83 -6.00 33.54 0.72
C SER A 83 -6.62 33.79 -0.65
N GLY A 84 -7.55 32.94 -1.11
CA GLY A 84 -8.13 33.02 -2.45
C GLY A 84 -7.15 32.68 -3.58
N ALA A 85 -5.92 32.25 -3.26
CA ALA A 85 -4.86 32.01 -4.23
C ALA A 85 -4.94 30.63 -4.91
N LEU A 86 -5.62 29.66 -4.27
CA LEU A 86 -5.79 28.31 -4.77
C LEU A 86 -6.87 28.24 -5.86
N ASP A 87 -6.53 27.61 -6.98
CA ASP A 87 -7.45 27.35 -8.09
C ASP A 87 -8.27 26.08 -7.84
N ILE A 88 -7.69 25.11 -7.12
CA ILE A 88 -8.30 23.82 -6.75
C ILE A 88 -8.20 23.66 -5.23
N ILE A 89 -9.27 23.19 -4.60
CA ILE A 89 -9.31 22.87 -3.17
C ILE A 89 -8.78 21.44 -2.99
N GLY A 90 -7.76 21.28 -2.15
CA GLY A 90 -7.14 20.00 -1.84
C GLY A 90 -7.29 19.66 -0.37
N TYR A 91 -7.85 18.49 -0.05
CA TYR A 91 -7.89 17.97 1.31
C TYR A 91 -6.98 16.76 1.46
N ASN A 92 -6.21 16.72 2.55
CA ASN A 92 -5.65 15.48 3.05
C ASN A 92 -6.73 14.83 3.95
N TYR A 93 -7.02 13.55 3.75
CA TYR A 93 -7.96 12.79 4.58
C TYR A 93 -9.38 13.40 4.65
N HIS A 94 -9.96 13.48 5.85
CA HIS A 94 -11.19 14.19 6.16
C HIS A 94 -12.43 13.77 5.35
N ASN A 95 -12.60 12.46 5.12
CA ASN A 95 -13.75 11.86 4.44
C ASN A 95 -15.11 12.41 4.92
N ALA A 96 -15.27 12.67 6.22
CA ALA A 96 -16.49 13.22 6.81
C ALA A 96 -16.80 14.66 6.39
N ASN A 97 -15.77 15.46 6.07
CA ASN A 97 -15.90 16.87 5.67
C ASN A 97 -16.07 17.05 4.16
N ILE A 98 -15.63 16.06 3.37
CA ILE A 98 -15.65 16.11 1.91
C ILE A 98 -17.05 16.40 1.33
N PRO A 99 -18.15 15.77 1.79
CA PRO A 99 -19.48 16.05 1.23
C PRO A 99 -19.93 17.52 1.31
N ALA A 100 -19.39 18.31 2.25
CA ALA A 100 -19.70 19.72 2.41
C ALA A 100 -18.87 20.66 1.52
N VAL A 101 -17.89 20.14 0.77
CA VAL A 101 -16.99 20.95 -0.08
C VAL A 101 -17.75 21.83 -1.09
N PRO A 102 -18.77 21.33 -1.83
CA PRO A 102 -19.50 22.18 -2.79
C PRO A 102 -20.22 23.37 -2.15
N GLU A 103 -20.68 23.22 -0.90
CA GLU A 103 -21.30 24.30 -0.12
C GLU A 103 -20.24 25.29 0.38
N ASN A 104 -19.13 24.76 0.91
CA ASN A 104 -18.05 25.55 1.49
C ASN A 104 -17.25 26.35 0.44
N PHE A 105 -17.08 25.80 -0.76
CA PHE A 105 -16.28 26.38 -1.84
C PHE A 105 -17.05 26.37 -3.17
N PRO A 106 -18.13 27.17 -3.28
CA PRO A 106 -19.01 27.12 -4.44
C PRO A 106 -18.26 27.45 -5.73
N GLY A 107 -18.37 26.55 -6.72
CA GLY A 107 -17.75 26.69 -8.04
C GLY A 107 -16.23 26.40 -8.10
N LYS A 108 -15.62 25.95 -6.99
CA LYS A 108 -14.21 25.53 -6.99
C LYS A 108 -14.08 24.03 -7.27
N PRO A 109 -13.17 23.60 -8.16
CA PRO A 109 -12.81 22.19 -8.29
C PRO A 109 -12.19 21.64 -7.00
N PHE A 110 -12.37 20.35 -6.75
CA PHE A 110 -11.89 19.67 -5.56
C PHE A 110 -11.10 18.40 -5.91
N ILE A 111 -10.07 18.11 -5.13
CA ILE A 111 -9.28 16.88 -5.20
C ILE A 111 -8.93 16.40 -3.79
N ILE A 112 -8.88 15.08 -3.58
CA ILE A 112 -8.32 14.51 -2.35
C ILE A 112 -6.80 14.42 -2.57
N THR A 113 -6.04 15.29 -1.93
CA THR A 113 -4.59 15.40 -2.09
C THR A 113 -3.81 14.33 -1.33
N GLU A 114 -4.43 13.74 -0.30
CA GLU A 114 -3.90 12.58 0.42
C GLU A 114 -5.08 11.78 0.97
N SER A 115 -5.10 10.45 0.83
CA SER A 115 -6.22 9.62 1.28
C SER A 115 -5.76 8.35 1.99
N ASN A 116 -6.73 7.70 2.66
CA ASN A 116 -6.56 6.45 3.38
C ASN A 116 -5.64 6.50 4.59
N SER A 117 -4.33 6.35 4.46
CA SER A 117 -3.48 5.93 5.60
C SER A 117 -4.00 4.65 6.26
N ALA A 118 -4.45 3.71 5.43
CA ALA A 118 -4.74 2.33 5.86
C ALA A 118 -3.43 1.58 6.09
N LEU A 119 -3.43 0.61 7.01
CA LEU A 119 -2.24 -0.05 7.53
C LEU A 119 -2.32 -1.55 7.25
N MET A 120 -1.30 -2.11 6.58
CA MET A 120 -1.31 -3.52 6.19
C MET A 120 0.10 -4.11 6.18
N THR A 121 0.21 -5.39 6.52
CA THR A 121 1.42 -6.20 6.39
C THR A 121 1.15 -7.37 5.44
N ARG A 122 1.95 -7.48 4.37
CA ARG A 122 1.78 -8.52 3.35
C ARG A 122 1.72 -9.91 3.99
N GLY A 123 0.66 -10.66 3.72
CA GLY A 123 0.53 -12.05 4.18
C GLY A 123 0.13 -12.20 5.65
N TYR A 124 -0.13 -11.11 6.38
CA TYR A 124 -0.64 -11.15 7.74
C TYR A 124 -2.14 -10.84 7.78
N TYR A 125 -2.90 -11.68 8.48
CA TYR A 125 -4.36 -11.60 8.54
C TYR A 125 -4.85 -11.80 9.96
N ARG A 126 -5.57 -10.82 10.50
CA ARG A 126 -6.17 -10.90 11.83
C ARG A 126 -7.65 -11.22 11.70
N MET A 127 -8.05 -12.37 12.25
CA MET A 127 -9.45 -12.80 12.30
C MET A 127 -10.18 -12.24 13.53
N PRO A 128 -11.49 -11.99 13.43
CA PRO A 128 -12.28 -11.95 12.21
C PRO A 128 -12.06 -10.66 11.39
N SER A 129 -12.31 -10.71 10.09
CA SER A 129 -12.13 -9.58 9.15
C SER A 129 -13.14 -8.44 9.33
N ASP A 130 -14.27 -8.70 10.02
CA ASP A 130 -15.31 -7.70 10.33
C ASP A 130 -14.96 -6.83 11.56
N SER A 131 -13.82 -7.06 12.20
CA SER A 131 -13.29 -6.20 13.25
C SER A 131 -12.48 -5.05 12.65
N MET A 132 -12.78 -3.81 13.05
CA MET A 132 -12.04 -2.61 12.65
C MET A 132 -10.96 -2.25 13.68
N PHE A 133 -9.75 -1.95 13.20
CA PHE A 133 -8.58 -1.61 14.01
C PHE A 133 -8.09 -0.20 13.70
N ILE A 134 -8.42 0.76 14.57
CA ILE A 134 -7.95 2.15 14.43
C ILE A 134 -6.71 2.32 15.29
N TRP A 135 -5.52 2.34 14.66
CA TRP A 135 -4.23 2.31 15.36
C TRP A 135 -3.25 3.40 14.89
N PRO A 136 -2.51 4.04 15.80
CA PRO A 136 -2.65 3.97 17.27
C PRO A 136 -4.00 4.56 17.72
N GLU A 137 -4.36 4.54 19.01
CA GLU A 137 -5.60 5.22 19.48
C GLU A 137 -5.56 6.72 19.13
N ARG A 138 -4.37 7.32 19.22
CA ARG A 138 -4.05 8.69 18.83
C ARG A 138 -2.56 8.74 18.48
N TRP A 139 -2.17 9.59 17.55
CA TRP A 139 -0.81 9.66 17.00
C TRP A 139 0.30 9.89 18.05
N ASP A 140 -0.01 10.57 19.16
CA ASP A 140 0.93 10.91 20.23
C ASP A 140 0.98 9.89 21.37
N LYS A 141 0.13 8.85 21.32
CA LYS A 141 0.08 7.80 22.33
C LYS A 141 0.97 6.63 21.91
N PRO A 142 1.78 6.08 22.83
CA PRO A 142 2.50 4.84 22.56
C PRO A 142 1.52 3.72 22.18
N PHE A 143 1.88 2.98 21.14
CA PHE A 143 1.13 1.82 20.70
C PHE A 143 2.01 0.58 20.72
N TYR A 144 1.42 -0.53 21.16
CA TYR A 144 2.09 -1.82 21.19
C TYR A 144 1.11 -2.92 20.82
N ASP A 145 1.54 -3.75 19.88
CA ASP A 145 0.93 -5.04 19.58
C ASP A 145 2.09 -6.00 19.28
N SER A 146 2.08 -7.17 19.92
CA SER A 146 3.23 -8.09 19.90
C SER A 146 3.52 -8.68 18.52
N THR A 147 2.59 -8.55 17.56
CA THR A 147 2.77 -9.06 16.21
C THR A 147 3.57 -8.11 15.32
N TYR A 148 3.64 -6.81 15.67
CA TYR A 148 4.20 -5.76 14.82
C TYR A 148 3.68 -5.82 13.37
N ALA A 149 2.42 -6.21 13.21
CA ALA A 149 1.79 -6.43 11.91
C ALA A 149 0.36 -5.89 11.90
N CYS A 150 -0.02 -5.30 10.77
CA CYS A 150 -1.36 -4.81 10.50
C CYS A 150 -2.07 -5.75 9.53
N SER A 151 -3.34 -6.04 9.78
CA SER A 151 -4.13 -7.00 9.01
C SER A 151 -4.33 -6.54 7.56
N SER A 152 -4.20 -7.46 6.60
CA SER A 152 -4.40 -7.18 5.16
C SER A 152 -5.86 -7.22 4.68
N TYR A 153 -6.87 -7.31 5.56
CA TYR A 153 -8.30 -7.26 5.21
C TYR A 153 -8.85 -5.84 4.99
N ASP A 154 -8.03 -4.84 4.70
CA ASP A 154 -8.47 -3.43 4.66
C ASP A 154 -9.27 -3.02 5.92
N ASN A 155 -8.91 -3.58 7.08
CA ASN A 155 -9.60 -3.43 8.35
C ASN A 155 -8.71 -2.82 9.45
N CYS A 156 -7.63 -2.16 9.03
CA CYS A 156 -6.74 -1.44 9.92
C CYS A 156 -6.34 -0.11 9.27
N HIS A 157 -6.48 1.00 10.00
CA HIS A 157 -6.09 2.33 9.52
C HIS A 157 -5.73 3.26 10.69
N THR A 158 -5.11 4.39 10.38
CA THR A 158 -4.80 5.41 11.39
C THR A 158 -6.03 6.19 11.85
N PRO A 159 -6.02 6.84 13.03
CA PRO A 159 -7.14 7.66 13.51
C PRO A 159 -7.60 8.78 12.59
N TRP A 160 -6.68 9.35 11.80
CA TRP A 160 -6.97 10.39 10.81
C TRP A 160 -7.36 9.80 9.45
N GLY A 161 -7.05 8.52 9.25
CA GLY A 161 -7.24 7.80 8.03
C GLY A 161 -8.60 7.14 7.86
N SER A 162 -8.71 6.29 6.86
CA SER A 162 -9.87 5.47 6.52
C SER A 162 -9.43 4.23 5.75
N THR A 163 -10.32 3.24 5.64
CA THR A 163 -10.07 2.09 4.78
C THR A 163 -10.06 2.47 3.30
N HIS A 164 -9.44 1.64 2.47
CA HIS A 164 -9.42 1.80 1.03
C HIS A 164 -10.83 1.76 0.43
N GLU A 165 -11.66 0.82 0.86
CA GLU A 165 -13.04 0.74 0.41
C GLU A 165 -13.89 1.95 0.82
N GLU A 166 -13.71 2.49 2.02
CA GLU A 166 -14.46 3.66 2.48
C GLU A 166 -14.25 4.85 1.54
N THR A 167 -12.99 5.19 1.26
CA THR A 167 -12.66 6.31 0.37
C THR A 167 -13.10 6.06 -1.07
N LEU A 168 -12.94 4.84 -1.59
CA LEU A 168 -13.42 4.51 -2.94
C LEU A 168 -14.94 4.67 -3.06
N LYS A 169 -15.70 4.24 -2.04
CA LYS A 169 -17.16 4.43 -2.00
C LYS A 169 -17.54 5.91 -1.91
N LEU A 170 -16.80 6.71 -1.13
CA LEU A 170 -17.00 8.15 -1.05
C LEU A 170 -16.85 8.81 -2.43
N ILE A 171 -15.78 8.48 -3.16
CA ILE A 171 -15.50 9.03 -4.50
C ILE A 171 -16.59 8.63 -5.48
N LYS A 172 -16.97 7.35 -5.51
CA LYS A 172 -18.03 6.85 -6.41
C LYS A 172 -19.38 7.52 -6.19
N LYS A 173 -19.66 8.02 -4.99
CA LYS A 173 -20.94 8.68 -4.64
C LYS A 173 -20.93 10.19 -4.88
N ASN A 174 -19.79 10.79 -5.23
CA ASN A 174 -19.62 12.24 -5.27
C ASN A 174 -18.84 12.69 -6.53
N ASP A 175 -19.57 13.03 -7.60
CA ASP A 175 -18.99 13.40 -8.91
C ASP A 175 -18.11 14.67 -8.90
N PHE A 176 -18.20 15.51 -7.87
CA PHE A 176 -17.36 16.72 -7.76
C PHE A 176 -15.91 16.39 -7.33
N ILE A 177 -15.66 15.16 -6.87
CA ILE A 177 -14.32 14.72 -6.48
C ILE A 177 -13.55 14.32 -7.73
N SER A 178 -12.57 15.14 -8.12
CA SER A 178 -11.80 14.92 -9.36
C SER A 178 -10.82 13.73 -9.29
N GLY A 179 -10.51 13.24 -8.10
CA GLY A 179 -9.61 12.12 -7.88
C GLY A 179 -9.05 12.07 -6.46
N GLN A 180 -8.11 11.15 -6.24
CA GLN A 180 -7.38 10.98 -4.98
C GLN A 180 -5.90 10.63 -5.19
N TYR A 181 -5.07 10.93 -4.21
CA TYR A 181 -3.72 10.39 -4.06
C TYR A 181 -3.64 9.58 -2.77
N VAL A 182 -3.49 8.26 -2.89
CA VAL A 182 -3.48 7.34 -1.74
C VAL A 182 -2.15 7.44 -1.00
N TRP A 183 -2.21 7.52 0.33
CA TRP A 183 -1.07 7.30 1.22
C TRP A 183 -0.99 5.81 1.61
N THR A 184 -0.11 4.98 1.01
CA THR A 184 0.80 5.28 -0.11
C THR A 184 0.71 4.22 -1.22
N GLY A 185 1.27 4.51 -2.39
CA GLY A 185 1.42 3.52 -3.45
C GLY A 185 2.37 2.37 -3.08
N PHE A 186 3.54 2.73 -2.54
CA PHE A 186 4.57 1.80 -2.07
C PHE A 186 4.90 2.10 -0.62
N ASP A 187 5.26 1.06 0.13
CA ASP A 187 5.91 1.25 1.41
C ASP A 187 7.26 1.97 1.22
N TYR A 188 7.68 2.69 2.26
CA TYR A 188 8.92 3.45 2.31
C TYR A 188 9.62 3.26 3.66
N ILE A 189 10.92 3.56 3.70
CA ILE A 189 11.73 3.48 4.92
C ILE A 189 11.38 4.66 5.85
N GLY A 190 11.27 4.39 7.15
CA GLY A 190 10.79 5.37 8.13
C GLY A 190 9.29 5.25 8.37
N GLU A 191 8.78 6.17 9.20
CA GLU A 191 7.36 6.30 9.57
C GLU A 191 6.62 4.97 9.77
N PRO A 192 7.09 4.11 10.69
CA PRO A 192 6.54 2.77 10.89
C PRO A 192 5.21 2.77 11.67
N THR A 193 4.40 3.83 11.53
CA THR A 193 3.07 3.95 12.13
C THR A 193 2.29 2.65 11.89
N PRO A 194 1.68 2.06 12.94
CA PRO A 194 1.48 2.59 14.29
C PRO A 194 2.58 2.23 15.29
N TYR A 195 3.65 1.55 14.86
CA TYR A 195 4.66 0.97 15.72
C TYR A 195 5.86 1.88 15.94
N GLY A 196 6.55 1.66 17.06
CA GLY A 196 7.92 2.11 17.27
C GLY A 196 8.93 1.01 16.92
N TRP A 197 10.16 1.16 17.43
CA TRP A 197 11.19 0.13 17.32
C TRP A 197 10.68 -1.26 17.76
N PRO A 198 10.98 -2.36 17.03
CA PRO A 198 11.93 -2.49 15.93
C PRO A 198 11.36 -2.21 14.53
N ALA A 199 10.11 -1.75 14.42
CA ALA A 199 9.59 -1.36 13.12
C ALA A 199 10.35 -0.14 12.58
N ARG A 200 10.70 -0.18 11.30
CA ARG A 200 11.61 0.80 10.66
C ARG A 200 11.20 1.22 9.25
N SER A 201 10.11 0.67 8.72
CA SER A 201 9.51 1.10 7.46
C SER A 201 7.99 1.09 7.60
N SER A 202 7.31 1.74 6.66
CA SER A 202 5.88 1.97 6.69
C SER A 202 5.05 0.69 6.57
N TYR A 203 3.76 0.84 6.90
CA TYR A 203 2.70 -0.15 6.69
C TYR A 203 1.64 0.33 5.68
N PHE A 204 1.76 1.56 5.18
CA PHE A 204 0.76 2.26 4.37
C PHE A 204 0.65 1.79 2.92
N GLY A 205 1.74 1.22 2.39
CA GLY A 205 1.86 0.93 0.97
C GLY A 205 0.85 -0.11 0.50
N ILE A 206 0.19 0.17 -0.62
CA ILE A 206 -0.56 -0.83 -1.41
C ILE A 206 0.39 -1.96 -1.89
N VAL A 207 1.65 -1.61 -2.12
CA VAL A 207 2.75 -2.51 -2.44
C VAL A 207 3.80 -2.42 -1.33
N ASP A 208 4.40 -3.54 -0.94
CA ASP A 208 5.45 -3.54 0.08
C ASP A 208 6.79 -2.95 -0.44
N LEU A 209 7.76 -2.80 0.47
CA LEU A 209 9.05 -2.18 0.16
C LEU A 209 9.87 -2.97 -0.88
N ALA A 210 9.64 -4.28 -0.97
CA ALA A 210 10.26 -5.17 -1.95
C ALA A 210 9.51 -5.20 -3.29
N GLY A 211 8.46 -4.40 -3.46
CA GLY A 211 7.66 -4.37 -4.69
C GLY A 211 6.65 -5.51 -4.82
N PHE A 212 6.37 -6.24 -3.74
CA PHE A 212 5.33 -7.26 -3.74
C PHE A 212 3.97 -6.64 -3.40
N PRO A 213 2.95 -6.82 -4.26
CA PRO A 213 1.60 -6.34 -3.98
C PRO A 213 1.05 -6.92 -2.67
N LYS A 214 0.44 -6.07 -1.83
CA LYS A 214 -0.47 -6.49 -0.77
C LYS A 214 -1.86 -6.75 -1.36
N ASP A 215 -2.77 -7.37 -0.62
CA ASP A 215 -4.07 -7.79 -1.17
C ASP A 215 -4.90 -6.63 -1.74
N VAL A 216 -4.81 -5.45 -1.12
CA VAL A 216 -5.56 -4.27 -1.58
C VAL A 216 -5.10 -3.73 -2.93
N TYR A 217 -3.92 -4.11 -3.42
CA TYR A 217 -3.53 -3.84 -4.80
C TYR A 217 -4.59 -4.33 -5.79
N TYR A 218 -5.18 -5.49 -5.49
CA TYR A 218 -6.19 -6.11 -6.35
C TYR A 218 -7.59 -5.48 -6.18
N LEU A 219 -7.86 -4.80 -5.06
CA LEU A 219 -9.04 -3.92 -4.95
C LEU A 219 -8.92 -2.81 -5.99
N TYR A 220 -7.84 -2.02 -5.94
CA TYR A 220 -7.59 -0.95 -6.90
C TYR A 220 -7.53 -1.44 -8.35
N GLN A 221 -6.85 -2.56 -8.62
CA GLN A 221 -6.82 -3.13 -9.96
C GLN A 221 -8.22 -3.50 -10.46
N SER A 222 -9.09 -4.02 -9.58
CA SER A 222 -10.46 -4.40 -9.95
C SER A 222 -11.36 -3.20 -10.23
N GLU A 223 -11.11 -2.06 -9.57
CA GLU A 223 -11.93 -0.85 -9.65
C GLU A 223 -11.41 0.18 -10.67
N TRP A 224 -10.11 0.21 -10.96
CA TRP A 224 -9.47 1.23 -11.80
C TRP A 224 -8.97 0.72 -13.15
N THR A 225 -9.11 -0.56 -13.45
CA THR A 225 -8.63 -1.13 -14.72
C THR A 225 -9.66 -2.04 -15.37
N ASP A 226 -9.58 -2.15 -16.70
CA ASP A 226 -10.34 -3.12 -17.49
C ASP A 226 -9.67 -4.51 -17.55
N ARG A 227 -8.61 -4.75 -16.76
CA ARG A 227 -7.98 -6.06 -16.67
C ARG A 227 -8.87 -6.98 -15.85
N GLN A 228 -9.00 -8.24 -16.27
CA GLN A 228 -9.73 -9.25 -15.50
C GLN A 228 -9.01 -9.51 -14.17
N VAL A 229 -9.71 -9.30 -13.06
CA VAL A 229 -9.24 -9.55 -11.70
C VAL A 229 -10.09 -10.65 -11.06
N LEU A 230 -9.41 -11.64 -10.47
CA LEU A 230 -9.98 -12.63 -9.55
C LEU A 230 -8.92 -12.96 -8.50
N HIS A 231 -8.86 -12.16 -7.46
CA HIS A 231 -7.91 -12.30 -6.36
C HIS A 231 -8.62 -12.88 -5.14
N LEU A 232 -8.17 -14.04 -4.68
CA LEU A 232 -8.68 -14.74 -3.50
C LEU A 232 -7.62 -14.67 -2.40
N PHE A 233 -8.01 -14.35 -1.18
CA PHE A 233 -7.14 -14.28 -0.01
C PHE A 233 -7.96 -14.54 1.27
N PRO A 234 -7.35 -14.93 2.40
CA PRO A 234 -5.92 -15.11 2.69
C PRO A 234 -5.35 -16.42 2.10
N HIS A 235 -4.14 -16.81 2.54
CA HIS A 235 -3.61 -18.16 2.30
C HIS A 235 -4.47 -19.26 2.95
N TRP A 236 -4.22 -20.52 2.61
CA TRP A 236 -5.00 -21.67 3.10
C TRP A 236 -4.17 -22.61 3.99
N ASN A 237 -3.47 -22.03 4.97
CA ASN A 237 -2.67 -22.74 5.97
C ASN A 237 -3.06 -22.22 7.35
N TRP A 238 -3.98 -22.91 8.01
CA TRP A 238 -4.56 -22.49 9.30
C TRP A 238 -4.65 -23.67 10.26
N THR A 239 -5.17 -23.43 11.46
CA THR A 239 -5.46 -24.52 12.41
C THR A 239 -6.73 -25.26 11.95
N PRO A 240 -6.72 -26.60 11.81
CA PRO A 240 -7.91 -27.37 11.43
C PRO A 240 -9.15 -27.00 12.27
N GLY A 241 -10.25 -26.66 11.60
CA GLY A 241 -11.50 -26.23 12.23
C GLY A 241 -11.55 -24.76 12.66
N GLN A 242 -10.49 -23.97 12.46
CA GLN A 242 -10.52 -22.52 12.66
C GLN A 242 -11.46 -21.84 11.66
N GLU A 243 -12.25 -20.87 12.11
CA GLU A 243 -13.00 -19.99 11.22
C GLU A 243 -12.06 -19.00 10.51
N VAL A 244 -12.16 -18.97 9.18
CA VAL A 244 -11.34 -18.15 8.29
C VAL A 244 -12.27 -17.33 7.40
N ASP A 245 -12.03 -16.03 7.35
CA ASP A 245 -12.74 -15.13 6.45
C ASP A 245 -12.03 -15.07 5.09
N MET A 246 -12.57 -15.77 4.10
CA MET A 246 -12.08 -15.68 2.72
C MET A 246 -12.66 -14.45 2.04
N TRP A 247 -11.80 -13.59 1.51
CA TRP A 247 -12.15 -12.41 0.73
C TRP A 247 -11.77 -12.59 -0.73
N CYS A 248 -12.52 -11.93 -1.60
CA CYS A 248 -12.24 -11.91 -3.02
C CYS A 248 -12.48 -10.53 -3.64
N TYR A 249 -11.42 -9.95 -4.21
CA TYR A 249 -11.52 -8.81 -5.11
C TYR A 249 -11.66 -9.33 -6.55
N TYR A 250 -12.66 -8.84 -7.26
CA TYR A 250 -12.93 -9.27 -8.63
C TYR A 250 -13.64 -8.20 -9.45
N ASN A 251 -13.55 -8.30 -10.77
CA ASN A 251 -14.31 -7.50 -11.72
C ASN A 251 -14.70 -8.35 -12.95
N LEU A 252 -15.39 -7.74 -13.92
CA LEU A 252 -15.81 -8.40 -15.16
C LEU A 252 -16.58 -9.71 -14.97
N ALA A 253 -17.26 -9.86 -13.83
CA ALA A 253 -18.13 -10.97 -13.48
C ALA A 253 -19.34 -10.44 -12.69
N ASP A 254 -20.47 -11.11 -12.83
CA ASP A 254 -21.72 -10.74 -12.15
C ASP A 254 -21.78 -11.34 -10.74
N GLU A 255 -21.07 -12.46 -10.53
CA GLU A 255 -21.02 -13.19 -9.27
C GLU A 255 -19.75 -14.02 -9.13
N VAL A 256 -19.44 -14.38 -7.89
CA VAL A 256 -18.38 -15.33 -7.52
C VAL A 256 -18.91 -16.36 -6.54
N GLU A 257 -18.39 -17.59 -6.62
CA GLU A 257 -18.74 -18.69 -5.73
C GLU A 257 -17.49 -19.34 -5.17
N LEU A 258 -17.45 -19.51 -3.85
CA LEU A 258 -16.34 -20.13 -3.14
C LEU A 258 -16.62 -21.63 -2.92
N PHE A 259 -15.58 -22.44 -3.04
CA PHE A 259 -15.61 -23.88 -2.79
C PHE A 259 -14.47 -24.26 -1.84
N VAL A 260 -14.77 -25.05 -0.81
CA VAL A 260 -13.77 -25.70 0.05
C VAL A 260 -13.83 -27.19 -0.20
N ASN A 261 -12.72 -27.78 -0.67
CA ASN A 261 -12.64 -29.20 -1.06
C ASN A 261 -13.81 -29.64 -1.98
N GLY A 262 -14.13 -28.79 -2.95
CA GLY A 262 -15.21 -29.02 -3.93
C GLY A 262 -16.63 -28.74 -3.41
N LYS A 263 -16.82 -28.39 -2.13
CA LYS A 263 -18.13 -28.07 -1.55
C LYS A 263 -18.38 -26.56 -1.59
N SER A 264 -19.47 -26.16 -2.24
CA SER A 264 -19.87 -24.75 -2.31
C SER A 264 -20.10 -24.15 -0.93
N GLN A 265 -19.59 -22.93 -0.75
CA GLN A 265 -19.80 -22.07 0.43
C GLN A 265 -20.78 -20.91 0.10
N GLY A 266 -21.41 -20.96 -1.08
CA GLY A 266 -22.41 -20.01 -1.53
C GLY A 266 -21.87 -18.94 -2.48
N ILE A 267 -22.81 -18.30 -3.16
CA ILE A 267 -22.56 -17.26 -4.16
C ILE A 267 -22.54 -15.88 -3.48
N ARG A 268 -21.70 -14.97 -3.98
CA ARG A 268 -21.62 -13.56 -3.59
C ARG A 268 -21.60 -12.65 -4.83
N ARG A 269 -22.06 -11.41 -4.65
CA ARG A 269 -22.14 -10.37 -5.68
C ARG A 269 -21.69 -9.03 -5.07
N LYS A 270 -21.01 -8.20 -5.85
CA LYS A 270 -20.72 -6.81 -5.50
C LYS A 270 -21.97 -5.96 -5.65
N ASN A 271 -22.01 -4.85 -4.93
CA ASN A 271 -22.94 -3.75 -5.14
C ASN A 271 -22.23 -2.43 -4.78
N ASP A 272 -22.93 -1.30 -4.89
CA ASP A 272 -22.33 0.03 -4.67
C ASP A 272 -21.78 0.24 -3.24
N ASP A 273 -22.21 -0.58 -2.27
CA ASP A 273 -21.78 -0.51 -0.87
C ASP A 273 -20.78 -1.60 -0.48
N CYS A 274 -20.52 -2.58 -1.36
CA CYS A 274 -19.70 -3.75 -1.10
C CYS A 274 -18.75 -4.04 -2.29
N LEU A 275 -17.47 -3.70 -2.12
CA LEU A 275 -16.44 -3.77 -3.17
C LEU A 275 -15.61 -5.07 -3.14
N HIS A 276 -16.00 -6.03 -2.30
CA HIS A 276 -15.43 -7.37 -2.26
C HIS A 276 -16.52 -8.44 -2.03
N ALA A 277 -16.17 -9.70 -2.24
CA ALA A 277 -16.97 -10.82 -1.74
C ALA A 277 -16.30 -11.45 -0.53
N ALA A 278 -17.07 -11.81 0.49
CA ALA A 278 -16.56 -12.44 1.70
C ALA A 278 -17.37 -13.69 2.11
N TRP A 279 -16.67 -14.65 2.70
CA TRP A 279 -17.22 -15.87 3.29
C TRP A 279 -16.48 -16.21 4.57
N ARG A 280 -17.21 -16.49 5.66
CA ARG A 280 -16.65 -17.12 6.86
C ARG A 280 -16.80 -18.63 6.74
N VAL A 281 -15.68 -19.35 6.72
CA VAL A 281 -15.63 -20.79 6.46
C VAL A 281 -14.73 -21.49 7.47
N ASN A 282 -15.03 -22.75 7.77
CA ASN A 282 -14.13 -23.56 8.59
C ASN A 282 -12.98 -24.08 7.75
N TYR A 283 -11.76 -23.89 8.25
CA TYR A 283 -10.57 -24.39 7.57
C TYR A 283 -10.52 -25.92 7.60
N GLU A 284 -10.47 -26.49 6.40
CA GLU A 284 -10.20 -27.90 6.12
C GLU A 284 -8.98 -27.94 5.18
N PRO A 285 -7.87 -28.61 5.55
CA PRO A 285 -6.71 -28.75 4.67
C PRO A 285 -7.11 -29.30 3.31
N GLY A 286 -6.49 -28.77 2.25
CA GLY A 286 -6.79 -29.15 0.88
C GLY A 286 -6.83 -27.94 -0.03
N SER A 287 -7.99 -27.65 -0.61
CA SER A 287 -8.16 -26.63 -1.64
C SER A 287 -9.31 -25.67 -1.30
N VAL A 288 -9.04 -24.38 -1.47
CA VAL A 288 -10.05 -23.32 -1.52
C VAL A 288 -10.02 -22.68 -2.90
N LYS A 289 -11.17 -22.71 -3.58
CA LYS A 289 -11.31 -22.27 -4.97
C LYS A 289 -12.44 -21.26 -5.08
N VAL A 290 -12.23 -20.20 -5.85
CA VAL A 290 -13.27 -19.26 -6.27
C VAL A 290 -13.50 -19.35 -7.77
N VAL A 291 -14.76 -19.32 -8.18
CA VAL A 291 -15.20 -19.34 -9.58
C VAL A 291 -15.99 -18.07 -9.86
N ALA A 292 -15.55 -17.29 -10.83
CA ALA A 292 -16.23 -16.08 -11.28
C ALA A 292 -17.12 -16.38 -12.50
N ARG A 293 -18.34 -15.85 -12.51
CA ARG A 293 -19.29 -16.05 -13.62
C ARG A 293 -19.84 -14.74 -14.16
N LYS A 294 -19.99 -14.67 -15.48
CA LYS A 294 -20.68 -13.59 -16.20
C LYS A 294 -21.76 -14.21 -17.08
N GLN A 295 -23.00 -13.73 -16.95
CA GLN A 295 -24.17 -14.27 -17.65
C GLN A 295 -24.29 -15.80 -17.50
N GLY A 296 -24.02 -16.31 -16.29
CA GLY A 296 -24.05 -17.73 -15.96
C GLY A 296 -22.88 -18.57 -16.49
N LYS A 297 -21.93 -18.00 -17.24
CA LYS A 297 -20.74 -18.69 -17.76
C LYS A 297 -19.53 -18.42 -16.90
N VAL A 298 -18.70 -19.44 -16.66
CA VAL A 298 -17.41 -19.29 -15.98
C VAL A 298 -16.48 -18.42 -16.83
N VAL A 299 -15.94 -17.36 -16.24
CA VAL A 299 -15.01 -16.42 -16.90
C VAL A 299 -13.61 -16.44 -16.30
N ALA A 300 -13.47 -16.86 -15.04
CA ALA A 300 -12.19 -17.03 -14.37
C ALA A 300 -12.33 -17.98 -13.18
N GLU A 301 -11.22 -18.60 -12.80
CA GLU A 301 -11.11 -19.43 -11.61
C GLU A 301 -9.78 -19.16 -10.91
N LYS A 302 -9.78 -19.21 -9.58
CA LYS A 302 -8.57 -19.09 -8.77
C LYS A 302 -8.63 -20.10 -7.64
N GLU A 303 -7.51 -20.78 -7.39
CA GLU A 303 -7.39 -21.82 -6.37
C GLU A 303 -6.16 -21.59 -5.52
N ILE A 304 -6.29 -21.80 -4.20
CA ILE A 304 -5.22 -21.84 -3.22
C ILE A 304 -5.25 -23.21 -2.57
N GLN A 305 -4.10 -23.85 -2.48
CA GLN A 305 -3.95 -25.12 -1.80
C GLN A 305 -3.20 -24.93 -0.49
N THR A 306 -3.53 -25.74 0.50
CA THR A 306 -2.74 -25.85 1.74
C THR A 306 -1.33 -26.30 1.39
N ALA A 307 -0.35 -25.44 1.65
CA ALA A 307 1.05 -25.76 1.41
C ALA A 307 1.56 -26.78 2.44
N GLY A 308 2.39 -27.72 1.98
CA GLY A 308 3.18 -28.61 2.83
C GLY A 308 4.38 -27.91 3.49
N ALA A 309 5.31 -28.72 3.97
CA ALA A 309 6.59 -28.22 4.47
C ALA A 309 7.42 -27.58 3.33
N PRO A 310 8.19 -26.51 3.61
CA PRO A 310 9.14 -25.95 2.65
C PRO A 310 10.11 -27.01 2.11
N GLU A 311 10.21 -27.11 0.79
CA GLU A 311 11.04 -28.11 0.10
C GLU A 311 11.96 -27.48 -0.96
N LYS A 312 11.53 -26.41 -1.65
CA LYS A 312 12.27 -25.85 -2.78
C LYS A 312 12.13 -24.34 -2.95
N ILE A 313 13.06 -23.76 -3.71
CA ILE A 313 13.05 -22.34 -4.07
C ILE A 313 12.60 -22.19 -5.53
N ARG A 314 11.85 -21.12 -5.84
CA ARG A 314 11.60 -20.67 -7.23
C ARG A 314 12.17 -19.27 -7.42
N LEU A 315 12.89 -19.08 -8.52
CA LEU A 315 13.41 -17.79 -8.97
C LEU A 315 12.63 -17.31 -10.20
N THR A 316 12.03 -16.12 -10.09
CA THR A 316 11.27 -15.49 -11.17
C THR A 316 11.78 -14.08 -11.42
N PRO A 317 12.68 -13.90 -12.40
CA PRO A 317 13.09 -12.58 -12.87
C PRO A 317 11.91 -11.85 -13.51
N ASP A 318 11.74 -10.57 -13.21
CA ASP A 318 10.82 -9.68 -13.94
C ASP A 318 11.24 -9.55 -15.42
N ARG A 319 12.56 -9.50 -15.66
CA ARG A 319 13.21 -9.47 -16.96
C ARG A 319 14.39 -10.44 -16.99
N ARG A 320 14.47 -11.22 -18.06
CA ARG A 320 15.57 -12.17 -18.33
C ARG A 320 16.65 -11.62 -19.27
N THR A 321 16.36 -10.51 -19.93
CA THR A 321 17.29 -9.80 -20.81
C THR A 321 17.43 -8.37 -20.33
N LEU A 322 18.67 -7.91 -20.16
CA LEU A 322 19.03 -6.57 -19.71
C LEU A 322 19.89 -5.86 -20.77
N GLU A 323 19.92 -4.54 -20.70
CA GLU A 323 20.92 -3.76 -21.43
C GLU A 323 22.29 -3.88 -20.74
N ALA A 324 23.35 -4.04 -21.52
CA ALA A 324 24.74 -4.09 -21.03
C ALA A 324 25.31 -2.68 -20.72
N ASP A 325 24.59 -1.87 -19.94
CA ASP A 325 24.90 -0.44 -19.74
C ASP A 325 25.48 -0.09 -18.35
N GLY A 326 25.64 -1.08 -17.48
CA GLY A 326 26.14 -0.90 -16.11
C GLY A 326 25.09 -0.37 -15.11
N LYS A 327 23.84 -0.20 -15.52
CA LYS A 327 22.77 0.41 -14.73
C LYS A 327 21.48 -0.39 -14.75
N ASP A 328 21.23 -1.17 -15.80
CA ASP A 328 20.00 -1.93 -15.95
C ASP A 328 19.89 -3.03 -14.88
N LEU A 329 18.66 -3.27 -14.44
CA LEU A 329 18.34 -4.08 -13.27
C LEU A 329 17.39 -5.24 -13.58
N SER A 330 17.64 -6.42 -13.03
CA SER A 330 16.65 -7.49 -12.97
C SER A 330 16.21 -7.69 -11.52
N PHE A 331 14.90 -7.62 -11.28
CA PHE A 331 14.27 -7.87 -10.00
C PHE A 331 13.81 -9.33 -9.97
N VAL A 332 14.53 -10.17 -9.21
CA VAL A 332 14.25 -11.60 -9.14
C VAL A 332 13.45 -11.91 -7.89
N THR A 333 12.17 -12.23 -8.08
CA THR A 333 11.31 -12.75 -7.01
C THR A 333 11.79 -14.14 -6.59
N VAL A 334 11.94 -14.33 -5.28
CA VAL A 334 12.38 -15.58 -4.67
C VAL A 334 11.23 -16.11 -3.81
N GLU A 335 10.71 -17.28 -4.16
CA GLU A 335 9.58 -17.91 -3.45
C GLU A 335 10.03 -19.21 -2.79
N VAL A 336 9.60 -19.42 -1.54
CA VAL A 336 9.76 -20.69 -0.82
C VAL A 336 8.49 -21.53 -0.99
N LEU A 337 8.66 -22.75 -1.49
CA LEU A 337 7.57 -23.62 -1.92
C LEU A 337 7.63 -24.99 -1.27
N ASP A 338 6.49 -25.67 -1.19
CA ASP A 338 6.42 -27.09 -0.86
C ASP A 338 6.82 -27.98 -2.05
N ASP A 339 6.82 -29.30 -1.83
CA ASP A 339 7.12 -30.33 -2.83
C ASP A 339 6.22 -30.23 -4.08
N LYS A 340 4.96 -29.82 -3.90
CA LYS A 340 3.95 -29.62 -4.96
C LYS A 340 4.04 -28.27 -5.66
N GLY A 341 4.89 -27.36 -5.19
CA GLY A 341 5.09 -26.04 -5.76
C GLY A 341 4.12 -24.96 -5.28
N ASN A 342 3.38 -25.21 -4.20
CA ASN A 342 2.56 -24.23 -3.50
C ASN A 342 3.46 -23.30 -2.68
N LEU A 343 3.14 -22.01 -2.65
CA LEU A 343 3.83 -21.04 -1.80
C LEU A 343 3.60 -21.39 -0.32
N CYS A 344 4.67 -21.51 0.46
CA CYS A 344 4.58 -21.68 1.91
C CYS A 344 4.35 -20.30 2.57
N PRO A 345 3.13 -19.97 3.03
CA PRO A 345 2.78 -18.61 3.45
C PRO A 345 3.44 -18.17 4.77
N ASP A 346 3.93 -19.13 5.56
CA ASP A 346 4.60 -18.88 6.85
C ASP A 346 6.13 -19.00 6.75
N ALA A 347 6.68 -19.28 5.56
CA ALA A 347 8.11 -19.51 5.42
C ALA A 347 8.94 -18.23 5.64
N ASP A 348 9.96 -18.34 6.49
CA ASP A 348 10.94 -17.30 6.83
C ASP A 348 12.40 -17.72 6.55
N ASN A 349 12.59 -18.77 5.75
CA ASN A 349 13.88 -19.38 5.46
C ASN A 349 14.91 -18.34 4.98
N LEU A 350 16.15 -18.44 5.49
CA LEU A 350 17.27 -17.62 5.04
C LEU A 350 17.79 -18.12 3.68
N VAL A 351 17.61 -17.31 2.64
CA VAL A 351 18.14 -17.60 1.30
C VAL A 351 19.45 -16.86 1.09
N ARG A 352 20.49 -17.57 0.67
CA ARG A 352 21.79 -17.03 0.23
C ARG A 352 21.87 -17.04 -1.28
N PHE A 353 22.40 -15.97 -1.85
CA PHE A 353 22.55 -15.73 -3.27
C PHE A 353 24.02 -15.78 -3.70
N GLU A 354 24.28 -16.47 -4.80
CA GLU A 354 25.56 -16.52 -5.49
C GLU A 354 25.34 -16.10 -6.94
N VAL A 355 26.18 -15.19 -7.44
CA VAL A 355 26.08 -14.69 -8.82
C VAL A 355 27.41 -14.95 -9.52
N GLU A 356 27.34 -15.58 -10.69
CA GLU A 356 28.46 -15.82 -11.59
C GLU A 356 28.19 -15.10 -12.92
N GLY A 357 29.22 -14.50 -13.51
CA GLY A 357 29.12 -13.76 -14.78
C GLY A 357 29.09 -12.24 -14.60
N ASN A 358 28.42 -11.56 -15.52
CA ASN A 358 28.43 -10.10 -15.71
C ASN A 358 27.34 -9.33 -14.93
N LEU A 359 26.84 -9.91 -13.83
CA LEU A 359 25.87 -9.27 -12.93
C LEU A 359 26.41 -9.21 -11.51
N THR A 360 25.97 -8.20 -10.75
CA THR A 360 26.24 -8.06 -9.32
C THR A 360 24.95 -7.90 -8.53
N ILE A 361 24.97 -8.24 -7.23
CA ILE A 361 23.81 -8.03 -6.35
C ILE A 361 23.76 -6.54 -5.97
N ALA A 362 22.78 -5.82 -6.52
CA ALA A 362 22.53 -4.44 -6.16
C ALA A 362 21.83 -4.34 -4.80
N GLY A 363 21.02 -5.31 -4.41
CA GLY A 363 20.40 -5.36 -3.09
C GLY A 363 19.46 -6.53 -2.92
N VAL A 364 19.01 -6.73 -1.69
CA VAL A 364 18.04 -7.75 -1.28
C VAL A 364 17.00 -7.14 -0.36
N ASP A 365 15.76 -7.62 -0.44
CA ASP A 365 14.68 -7.20 0.45
C ASP A 365 13.64 -8.31 0.63
N ASN A 366 12.74 -8.17 1.60
CA ASN A 366 11.57 -9.01 1.77
C ASN A 366 10.31 -8.19 2.13
N GLY A 367 10.40 -6.87 2.23
CA GLY A 367 9.26 -6.01 2.54
C GLY A 367 8.81 -6.07 4.00
N SER A 368 9.54 -6.76 4.88
CA SER A 368 9.22 -6.84 6.30
C SER A 368 9.51 -5.51 7.01
N PRO A 369 8.50 -4.87 7.64
CA PRO A 369 8.71 -3.59 8.31
C PRO A 369 9.61 -3.64 9.55
N THR A 370 9.82 -4.82 10.11
CA THR A 370 10.60 -5.05 11.33
C THR A 370 11.93 -5.75 11.09
N SER A 371 12.24 -6.17 9.85
CA SER A 371 13.51 -6.84 9.56
C SER A 371 14.66 -5.85 9.59
N MET A 372 15.61 -6.06 10.50
CA MET A 372 16.87 -5.30 10.57
C MET A 372 17.97 -5.87 9.66
N GLU A 373 17.65 -6.85 8.81
CA GLU A 373 18.59 -7.40 7.83
C GLU A 373 19.02 -6.32 6.83
N ARG A 374 20.27 -6.39 6.39
CA ARG A 374 20.85 -5.40 5.47
C ARG A 374 20.20 -5.49 4.10
N PHE A 375 19.97 -4.34 3.47
CA PHE A 375 19.60 -4.30 2.04
C PHE A 375 20.78 -4.59 1.12
N LYS A 376 21.99 -4.23 1.55
CA LYS A 376 23.26 -4.48 0.84
C LYS A 376 23.93 -5.71 1.46
N ASP A 377 23.50 -6.87 1.01
CA ASP A 377 23.96 -8.19 1.42
C ASP A 377 23.69 -9.21 0.29
N ASN A 378 24.23 -10.42 0.42
CA ASN A 378 23.98 -11.52 -0.51
C ASN A 378 23.03 -12.58 0.07
N LYS A 379 22.27 -12.24 1.10
CA LYS A 379 21.34 -13.16 1.76
C LYS A 379 20.16 -12.41 2.35
N ARG A 380 19.00 -13.04 2.38
CA ARG A 380 17.78 -12.47 2.93
C ARG A 380 16.81 -13.55 3.36
N LYS A 381 16.20 -13.42 4.53
CA LYS A 381 15.06 -14.24 4.91
C LYS A 381 13.86 -14.00 4.00
N ALA A 382 13.14 -15.06 3.68
CA ALA A 382 11.77 -14.93 3.22
C ALA A 382 10.93 -14.22 4.29
N PHE A 383 9.92 -13.46 3.87
CA PHE A 383 8.88 -12.91 4.72
C PHE A 383 7.54 -13.28 4.11
N HIS A 384 6.78 -14.11 4.81
CA HIS A 384 5.58 -14.76 4.29
C HIS A 384 5.82 -15.44 2.94
N GLY A 385 6.86 -16.29 2.89
CA GLY A 385 7.20 -17.11 1.73
C GLY A 385 7.98 -16.42 0.62
N LYS A 386 8.27 -15.12 0.73
CA LYS A 386 8.94 -14.35 -0.35
C LYS A 386 10.09 -13.47 0.11
N CYS A 387 11.13 -13.39 -0.71
CA CYS A 387 12.12 -12.31 -0.70
C CYS A 387 12.50 -11.92 -2.13
N LEU A 388 13.32 -10.89 -2.27
CA LEU A 388 13.77 -10.28 -3.52
C LEU A 388 15.30 -10.23 -3.53
N VAL A 389 15.89 -10.52 -4.69
CA VAL A 389 17.25 -10.13 -5.02
C VAL A 389 17.23 -9.27 -6.29
N VAL A 390 17.91 -8.13 -6.24
CA VAL A 390 18.05 -7.21 -7.36
C VAL A 390 19.45 -7.37 -7.94
N LEU A 391 19.52 -7.66 -9.23
CA LEU A 391 20.76 -7.84 -9.97
C LEU A 391 20.99 -6.63 -10.87
N GLN A 392 22.22 -6.17 -10.96
CA GLN A 392 22.64 -5.06 -11.81
C GLN A 392 23.72 -5.50 -12.77
N ASN A 393 23.58 -5.11 -14.04
CA ASN A 393 24.61 -5.33 -15.05
C ASN A 393 25.90 -4.52 -14.75
N ASP A 394 27.06 -5.06 -15.11
CA ASP A 394 28.37 -4.44 -14.85
C ASP A 394 28.93 -3.58 -16.01
N GLY A 395 28.16 -3.41 -17.08
CA GLY A 395 28.54 -2.70 -18.31
C GLY A 395 29.04 -3.61 -19.43
N THR A 396 28.99 -4.93 -19.25
CA THR A 396 29.41 -5.90 -20.27
C THR A 396 28.27 -6.81 -20.70
N SER A 397 28.23 -7.17 -21.98
CA SER A 397 27.30 -8.16 -22.53
C SER A 397 27.75 -9.57 -22.13
N GLY A 398 26.79 -10.48 -21.98
CA GLY A 398 27.07 -11.87 -21.56
C GLY A 398 25.92 -12.51 -20.80
N THR A 399 26.14 -13.75 -20.36
CA THR A 399 25.19 -14.50 -19.55
C THR A 399 25.69 -14.59 -18.13
N ALA A 400 24.82 -14.26 -17.17
CA ALA A 400 25.05 -14.47 -15.76
C ALA A 400 24.09 -15.53 -15.21
N ARG A 401 24.55 -16.18 -14.13
CA ARG A 401 23.82 -17.21 -13.41
C ARG A 401 23.61 -16.76 -11.97
N LEU A 402 22.35 -16.63 -11.57
CA LEU A 402 21.96 -16.45 -10.18
C LEU A 402 21.61 -17.82 -9.60
N LYS A 403 22.23 -18.15 -8.46
CA LYS A 403 21.94 -19.32 -7.66
C LYS A 403 21.40 -18.90 -6.29
N ALA A 404 20.32 -19.52 -5.84
CA ALA A 404 19.71 -19.31 -4.54
C ALA A 404 19.73 -20.61 -3.72
N ILE A 405 20.21 -20.51 -2.48
CA ILE A 405 20.51 -21.65 -1.60
C ILE A 405 19.91 -21.37 -0.23
N SER A 406 19.19 -22.34 0.33
CA SER A 406 18.71 -22.31 1.71
C SER A 406 18.93 -23.67 2.34
N GLU A 407 19.22 -23.70 3.64
CA GLU A 407 19.35 -24.95 4.38
C GLU A 407 18.06 -25.77 4.29
N GLY A 408 18.20 -27.06 3.94
CA GLY A 408 17.08 -28.00 3.82
C GLY A 408 16.21 -27.86 2.57
N LEU A 409 16.47 -26.90 1.67
CA LEU A 409 15.69 -26.71 0.45
C LEU A 409 16.48 -27.10 -0.80
N GLU A 410 15.79 -27.58 -1.84
CA GLU A 410 16.35 -27.70 -3.18
C GLU A 410 16.79 -26.32 -3.70
N GLU A 411 18.05 -26.23 -4.14
CA GLU A 411 18.61 -24.99 -4.69
C GLU A 411 17.95 -24.61 -6.01
N ALA A 412 17.85 -23.31 -6.26
CA ALA A 412 17.29 -22.79 -7.51
C ALA A 412 18.33 -21.98 -8.29
N VAL A 413 18.23 -22.03 -9.61
CA VAL A 413 19.17 -21.40 -10.52
C VAL A 413 18.39 -20.73 -11.64
N VAL A 414 18.80 -19.52 -12.02
CA VAL A 414 18.26 -18.83 -13.19
C VAL A 414 19.35 -18.12 -13.96
N GLU A 415 19.26 -18.17 -15.28
CA GLU A 415 20.14 -17.42 -16.19
C GLU A 415 19.47 -16.11 -16.61
N ILE A 416 20.30 -15.07 -16.71
CA ILE A 416 19.94 -13.73 -17.18
C ILE A 416 20.99 -13.29 -18.20
N VAL A 417 20.53 -12.76 -19.32
CA VAL A 417 21.38 -12.32 -20.43
C VAL A 417 21.46 -10.80 -20.42
N SER A 418 22.62 -10.24 -20.70
CA SER A 418 22.80 -8.81 -21.00
C SER A 418 23.29 -8.64 -22.42
N GLU A 419 22.66 -7.77 -23.19
CA GLU A 419 22.96 -7.50 -24.59
C GLU A 419 23.58 -6.12 -24.79
#